data_AF-A0AA37SKC5-F1
#
_entry.id   AF-A0AA37SKC5-F1
#
_cell.length_a   1.000
_cell.length_b   1.000
_cell.length_c   1.000
_cell.angle_alpha   90.00
_cell.angle_beta   90.00
_cell.angle_gamma   90.00
#
_symmetry.space_group_name_H-M   'P 1'
#
loop_
_entity.id
_entity.type
_entity.pdbx_description
1 polymer ?
#
loop_
_entity_poly.entity_id
_entity_poly.type
_entity_poly.pdbx_seq_one_letter_code
_entity_poly.pdbx_strand_id
1 'polypeptide(L)'
;MAKPDFETVGGKRIKLNTVNALHMAGDIDGDAVNAARWWICDYVFANHGYLDILNDVLPSDYVKGDVHTFAISRGNAAERIGMIRDRLGLCAHVRLEMMLARELSFSAMGAALYPDLGKALQRGKVSAQCALIVAQLPAAYADTRREIRQAIERNALEKNLVPASAY
;
A
#
# COMPACT_ATOMS: atom_id res chain seq x y z
N MET A 1 -32.24 0.33 1.08
CA MET A 1 -30.94 -0.37 1.11
C MET A 1 -30.09 0.16 -0.04
N ALA A 2 -28.96 0.80 0.23
CA ALA A 2 -28.06 1.27 -0.83
C ALA A 2 -27.36 0.07 -1.46
N LYS A 3 -27.40 -0.03 -2.80
CA LYS A 3 -26.66 -1.03 -3.57
C LYS A 3 -25.17 -0.87 -3.26
N PRO A 4 -24.43 -1.94 -2.92
CA PRO A 4 -22.99 -1.82 -2.80
C PRO A 4 -22.38 -1.94 -4.19
N ASP A 5 -21.67 -0.90 -4.61
CA ASP A 5 -20.87 -0.89 -5.83
C ASP A 5 -19.60 -1.74 -5.61
N PHE A 6 -19.37 -2.71 -6.49
CA PHE A 6 -18.19 -3.58 -6.48
C PHE A 6 -17.46 -3.39 -7.82
N GLU A 7 -16.15 -3.15 -7.77
CA GLU A 7 -15.28 -3.39 -8.93
C GLU A 7 -14.63 -4.76 -8.77
N THR A 8 -14.56 -5.52 -9.87
CA THR A 8 -13.94 -6.84 -9.91
C THR A 8 -12.56 -6.70 -10.54
N VAL A 9 -11.52 -7.02 -9.79
CA VAL A 9 -10.14 -7.10 -10.30
C VAL A 9 -9.59 -8.47 -9.89
N GLY A 10 -9.28 -9.33 -10.88
CA GLY A 10 -8.64 -10.63 -10.64
C GLY A 10 -9.47 -11.63 -9.83
N GLY A 11 -10.79 -11.73 -10.04
CA GLY A 11 -11.64 -12.74 -9.40
C GLY A 11 -11.90 -12.56 -7.89
N LYS A 12 -11.23 -11.62 -7.21
CA LYS A 12 -11.52 -11.23 -5.82
C LYS A 12 -12.24 -9.88 -5.77
N ARG A 13 -13.29 -9.82 -4.96
CA ARG A 13 -14.01 -8.57 -4.65
C ARG A 13 -13.20 -7.77 -3.65
N ILE A 14 -12.38 -6.84 -4.13
CA ILE A 14 -11.70 -5.87 -3.26
C ILE A 14 -12.62 -4.67 -3.09
N LYS A 15 -13.15 -4.47 -1.88
CA LYS A 15 -14.07 -3.37 -1.60
C LYS A 15 -13.30 -2.08 -1.38
N LEU A 16 -12.83 -1.45 -2.47
CA LEU A 16 -12.28 -0.08 -2.51
C LEU A 16 -13.30 1.03 -2.18
N ASN A 17 -14.43 0.69 -1.56
CA ASN A 17 -15.56 1.59 -1.35
C ASN A 17 -15.16 2.81 -0.52
N THR A 18 -14.29 2.67 0.48
CA THR A 18 -13.87 3.80 1.32
C THR A 18 -12.96 4.78 0.58
N VAL A 19 -11.98 4.30 -0.20
CA VAL A 19 -11.13 5.16 -1.04
C VAL A 19 -11.96 5.82 -2.14
N ASN A 20 -12.81 5.05 -2.84
CA ASN A 20 -13.70 5.59 -3.87
C ASN A 20 -14.70 6.58 -3.27
N ALA A 21 -15.21 6.36 -2.05
CA ALA A 21 -16.09 7.30 -1.37
C ALA A 21 -15.38 8.62 -1.05
N LEU A 22 -14.11 8.58 -0.62
CA LEU A 22 -13.30 9.79 -0.43
C LEU A 22 -13.06 10.52 -1.76
N HIS A 23 -12.76 9.77 -2.82
CA HIS A 23 -12.54 10.37 -4.14
C HIS A 23 -13.81 11.02 -4.70
N MET A 24 -14.96 10.35 -4.61
CA MET A 24 -16.25 10.88 -5.04
C MET A 24 -16.73 12.06 -4.18
N ALA A 25 -16.29 12.13 -2.91
CA ALA A 25 -16.52 13.28 -2.04
C ALA A 25 -15.59 14.47 -2.36
N GLY A 26 -14.56 14.29 -3.20
CA GLY A 26 -13.55 15.29 -3.48
C GLY A 26 -12.49 15.45 -2.37
N ASP A 27 -12.47 14.54 -1.39
CA ASP A 27 -11.51 14.57 -0.28
C ASP A 27 -10.10 14.13 -0.70
N ILE A 28 -9.99 13.36 -1.80
CA ILE A 28 -8.73 12.90 -2.38
C ILE A 28 -8.78 12.93 -3.93
N ASP A 29 -7.61 13.08 -4.56
CA ASP A 29 -7.45 13.08 -6.02
C ASP A 29 -7.15 11.68 -6.59
N GLY A 30 -7.03 11.60 -7.93
CA GLY A 30 -6.75 10.34 -8.63
C GLY A 30 -5.35 9.77 -8.35
N ASP A 31 -4.37 10.62 -8.05
CA ASP A 31 -3.01 10.18 -7.72
C ASP A 31 -3.00 9.47 -6.37
N ALA A 32 -3.76 9.98 -5.40
CA ALA A 32 -3.96 9.36 -4.10
C ALA A 32 -4.68 8.00 -4.23
N VAL A 33 -5.68 7.88 -5.12
CA VAL A 33 -6.34 6.59 -5.43
C VAL A 33 -5.34 5.59 -6.01
N ASN A 34 -4.50 6.01 -6.96
CA ASN A 34 -3.48 5.14 -7.56
C ASN A 34 -2.42 4.72 -6.54
N ALA A 35 -1.97 5.63 -5.68
CA ALA A 35 -1.02 5.33 -4.62
C ALA A 35 -1.61 4.36 -3.57
N ALA A 36 -2.91 4.47 -3.25
CA ALA A 36 -3.59 3.50 -2.39
C ALA A 36 -3.62 2.09 -3.03
N ARG A 37 -3.84 2.01 -4.36
CA ARG A 37 -3.75 0.74 -5.10
C ARG A 37 -2.34 0.14 -5.02
N TRP A 38 -1.29 0.94 -5.25
CA TRP A 38 0.08 0.45 -5.08
C TRP A 38 0.38 -0.02 -3.67
N TRP A 39 -0.11 0.71 -2.66
CA TRP A 39 0.09 0.35 -1.26
C TRP A 39 -0.49 -1.02 -0.92
N ILE A 40 -1.73 -1.31 -1.34
CA ILE A 40 -2.32 -2.62 -1.06
C ILE A 40 -1.61 -3.75 -1.82
N CYS A 41 -1.15 -3.50 -3.06
CA CYS A 41 -0.33 -4.47 -3.80
C CYS A 41 0.96 -4.79 -3.05
N ASP A 42 1.70 -3.78 -2.63
CA ASP A 42 2.95 -3.94 -1.87
C ASP A 42 2.70 -4.64 -0.53
N TYR A 43 1.65 -4.25 0.20
CA TYR A 43 1.29 -4.83 1.48
C TYR A 43 0.91 -6.31 1.38
N VAL A 44 0.04 -6.66 0.42
CA VAL A 44 -0.35 -8.05 0.18
C VAL A 44 0.87 -8.87 -0.23
N PHE A 45 1.67 -8.36 -1.16
CA PHE A 45 2.81 -9.08 -1.67
C PHE A 45 3.87 -9.34 -0.59
N ALA A 46 4.18 -8.32 0.22
CA ALA A 46 5.09 -8.43 1.36
C ALA A 46 4.62 -9.48 2.39
N ASN A 47 3.34 -9.49 2.73
CA ASN A 47 2.81 -10.34 3.81
C ASN A 47 2.43 -11.75 3.38
N HIS A 48 1.82 -11.91 2.20
CA HIS A 48 1.23 -13.18 1.77
C HIS A 48 2.03 -13.87 0.67
N GLY A 49 3.00 -13.19 0.05
CA GLY A 49 3.91 -13.81 -0.91
C GLY A 49 3.21 -14.39 -2.14
N TYR A 50 2.07 -13.83 -2.56
CA TYR A 50 1.41 -14.13 -3.83
C TYR A 50 0.83 -12.85 -4.42
N LEU A 51 1.17 -12.58 -5.68
CA LEU A 51 0.57 -11.54 -6.52
C LEU A 51 -0.70 -12.07 -7.24
N ASP A 52 -1.14 -13.28 -6.89
CA ASP A 52 -2.34 -13.96 -7.43
C ASP A 52 -3.66 -13.27 -7.04
N ILE A 53 -3.61 -12.20 -6.26
CA ILE A 53 -4.79 -11.35 -6.02
C ILE A 53 -5.07 -10.43 -7.24
N LEU A 54 -4.14 -10.31 -8.19
CA LEU A 54 -4.27 -9.42 -9.35
C LEU A 54 -4.34 -10.12 -10.71
N ASN A 55 -3.99 -11.40 -10.82
CA ASN A 55 -4.05 -12.14 -12.08
C ASN A 55 -4.95 -13.37 -11.94
N ASP A 56 -6.11 -13.32 -12.59
CA ASP A 56 -6.90 -14.51 -12.89
C ASP A 56 -6.08 -15.37 -13.86
N VAL A 57 -5.73 -16.58 -13.43
CA VAL A 57 -5.06 -17.63 -14.21
C VAL A 57 -3.66 -17.24 -14.74
N LEU A 58 -2.62 -17.71 -14.06
CA LEU A 58 -1.26 -17.70 -14.61
C LEU A 58 -1.24 -18.50 -15.94
N PRO A 59 -0.60 -17.98 -17.00
CA PRO A 59 -0.43 -18.70 -18.27
C PRO A 59 0.18 -20.09 -18.06
N SER A 60 -0.23 -21.09 -18.86
CA SER A 60 0.27 -22.48 -18.73
C SER A 60 1.78 -22.62 -18.96
N ASP A 61 2.39 -21.62 -19.58
CA ASP A 61 3.82 -21.48 -19.86
C ASP A 61 4.53 -20.53 -18.87
N TYR A 62 3.86 -20.14 -17.77
CA TYR A 62 4.48 -19.35 -16.71
C TYR A 62 5.62 -20.13 -16.07
N VAL A 63 6.85 -19.80 -16.49
CA VAL A 63 8.06 -20.22 -15.79
C VAL A 63 8.07 -19.47 -14.48
N LYS A 64 7.75 -20.19 -13.39
CA LYS A 64 7.89 -19.71 -12.02
C LYS A 64 9.26 -19.05 -11.90
N GLY A 65 9.27 -17.72 -11.72
CA GLY A 65 10.52 -17.00 -11.48
C GLY A 65 11.28 -17.75 -10.39
N ASP A 66 12.60 -17.91 -10.56
CA ASP A 66 13.45 -18.56 -9.57
C ASP A 66 13.05 -18.07 -8.17
N VAL A 67 12.85 -18.98 -7.23
CA VAL A 67 12.35 -18.71 -5.87
C VAL A 67 13.09 -17.54 -5.24
N HIS A 68 14.36 -17.37 -5.59
CA HIS A 68 15.21 -16.25 -5.24
C HIS A 68 14.71 -14.89 -5.77
N THR A 69 14.37 -14.76 -7.05
CA THR A 69 13.81 -13.53 -7.65
C THR A 69 12.48 -13.15 -7.00
N PHE A 70 11.67 -14.16 -6.65
CA PHE A 70 10.43 -13.95 -5.94
C PHE A 70 10.67 -13.42 -4.51
N ALA A 71 11.60 -14.04 -3.79
CA ALA A 71 11.97 -13.63 -2.44
C ALA A 71 12.54 -12.20 -2.41
N ILE A 72 13.38 -11.83 -3.38
CA ILE A 72 13.93 -10.47 -3.52
C ILE A 72 12.80 -9.47 -3.77
N SER A 73 11.90 -9.77 -4.70
CA SER A 73 10.79 -8.88 -5.03
C SER A 73 9.86 -8.66 -3.83
N ARG A 74 9.59 -9.72 -3.05
CA ARG A 74 8.85 -9.65 -1.79
C ARG A 74 9.58 -8.79 -0.75
N GLY A 75 10.89 -8.97 -0.63
CA GLY A 75 11.76 -8.14 0.23
C GLY A 75 11.65 -6.66 -0.12
N ASN A 76 11.74 -6.31 -1.40
CA ASN A 76 11.61 -4.94 -1.88
C ASN A 76 10.23 -4.34 -1.56
N ALA A 77 9.16 -5.12 -1.63
CA ALA A 77 7.82 -4.66 -1.24
C ALA A 77 7.71 -4.45 0.28
N ALA A 78 8.27 -5.35 1.08
CA ALA A 78 8.32 -5.21 2.54
C ALA A 78 9.14 -3.97 2.96
N GLU A 79 10.26 -3.73 2.30
CA GLU A 79 11.10 -2.54 2.49
C GLU A 79 10.31 -1.26 2.17
N ARG A 80 9.63 -1.19 1.00
CA ARG A 80 8.78 -0.04 0.66
C ARG A 80 7.70 0.23 1.70
N ILE A 81 7.01 -0.82 2.16
CA ILE A 81 6.00 -0.69 3.22
C ILE A 81 6.62 -0.19 4.53
N GLY A 82 7.82 -0.68 4.89
CA GLY A 82 8.59 -0.21 6.04
C GLY A 82 8.93 1.26 5.95
N MET A 83 9.52 1.71 4.83
CA MET A 83 9.89 3.10 4.61
C MET A 83 8.67 4.05 4.61
N ILE A 84 7.55 3.63 4.01
CA ILE A 84 6.30 4.40 4.06
C ILE A 84 5.76 4.46 5.49
N ARG A 85 5.80 3.36 6.25
CA ARG A 85 5.41 3.32 7.65
C ARG A 85 6.28 4.24 8.50
N ASP A 86 7.59 4.26 8.30
CA ASP A 86 8.50 5.11 9.08
C ASP A 86 8.25 6.59 8.79
N ARG A 87 7.88 6.92 7.55
CA ARG A 87 7.57 8.29 7.12
C ARG A 87 6.21 8.79 7.60
N LEU A 88 5.16 7.98 7.48
CA LEU A 88 3.79 8.36 7.83
C LEU A 88 3.41 8.02 9.28
N GLY A 89 4.22 7.19 9.93
CA GLY A 89 4.00 6.69 11.29
C GLY A 89 3.09 5.47 11.37
N LEU A 90 3.17 4.77 12.52
CA LEU A 90 2.41 3.56 12.80
C LEU A 90 0.89 3.78 12.74
N CYS A 91 0.41 4.92 13.21
CA CYS A 91 -1.02 5.25 13.18
C CYS A 91 -1.59 5.33 11.76
N ALA A 92 -0.78 5.80 10.80
CA ALA A 92 -1.16 5.83 9.40
C ALA A 92 -1.17 4.43 8.81
N HIS A 93 -0.13 3.63 9.09
CA HIS A 93 -0.05 2.24 8.66
C HIS A 93 -1.26 1.41 9.11
N VAL A 94 -1.65 1.49 10.38
CA VAL A 94 -2.82 0.76 10.92
C VAL A 94 -4.10 1.17 10.21
N ARG A 95 -4.29 2.46 9.89
CA ARG A 95 -5.49 2.95 9.18
C ARG A 95 -5.50 2.49 7.72
N LEU A 96 -4.36 2.49 7.05
CA LEU A 96 -4.22 1.93 5.70
C LEU A 96 -4.52 0.44 5.68
N GLU A 97 -4.01 -0.33 6.64
CA GLU A 97 -4.30 -1.75 6.77
C GLU A 97 -5.80 -1.99 7.01
N MET A 98 -6.39 -1.30 7.99
CA MET A 98 -7.82 -1.39 8.29
C MET A 98 -8.69 -1.05 7.08
N MET A 99 -8.33 -0.02 6.33
CA MET A 99 -9.11 0.49 5.20
C MET A 99 -8.91 -0.34 3.92
N LEU A 100 -7.68 -0.72 3.60
CA LEU A 100 -7.30 -1.28 2.30
C LEU A 100 -7.13 -2.80 2.35
N ALA A 101 -6.52 -3.34 3.40
CA ALA A 101 -6.26 -4.78 3.51
C ALA A 101 -7.42 -5.53 4.17
N ARG A 102 -8.03 -4.93 5.20
CA ARG A 102 -9.17 -5.47 5.93
C ARG A 102 -10.51 -4.93 5.46
N GLU A 103 -10.50 -3.95 4.56
CA GLU A 103 -11.69 -3.38 3.90
C GLU A 103 -12.78 -2.90 4.86
N LEU A 104 -12.38 -2.36 6.02
CA LEU A 104 -13.32 -1.86 7.02
C LEU A 104 -13.96 -0.55 6.55
N SER A 105 -15.27 -0.42 6.77
CA SER A 105 -15.97 0.86 6.59
C SER A 105 -15.51 1.89 7.62
N PHE A 106 -15.66 3.19 7.33
CA PHE A 106 -15.35 4.26 8.30
C PHE A 106 -16.10 4.13 9.63
N SER A 107 -17.34 3.61 9.61
CA SER A 107 -18.09 3.33 10.83
C SER A 107 -17.46 2.20 11.65
N ALA A 108 -17.03 1.11 11.00
CA ALA A 108 -16.38 -0.02 11.67
C ALA A 108 -14.99 0.37 12.22
N MET A 109 -14.22 1.11 11.43
CA MET A 109 -12.94 1.67 11.85
C MET A 109 -13.13 2.65 13.02
N GLY A 110 -14.14 3.51 12.96
CA GLY A 110 -14.45 4.48 14.01
C GLY A 110 -14.83 3.82 15.32
N ALA A 111 -15.65 2.77 15.28
CA ALA A 111 -16.01 1.99 16.46
C ALA A 111 -14.79 1.29 17.08
N ALA A 112 -13.85 0.81 16.26
CA ALA A 112 -12.64 0.15 16.74
C ALA A 112 -11.60 1.13 17.31
N LEU A 113 -11.45 2.32 16.72
CA LEU A 113 -10.41 3.29 17.11
C LEU A 113 -10.88 4.29 18.19
N TYR A 114 -12.18 4.56 18.26
CA TYR A 114 -12.75 5.61 19.11
C TYR A 114 -14.03 5.13 19.82
N PRO A 115 -14.01 4.02 20.57
CA PRO A 115 -15.21 3.37 21.10
C PRO A 115 -16.07 4.29 21.98
N ASP A 116 -15.45 5.25 22.67
CA ASP A 116 -16.13 6.15 23.62
C ASP A 116 -16.83 7.35 22.95
N LEU A 117 -16.62 7.56 21.64
CA LEU A 117 -17.25 8.66 20.90
C LEU A 117 -18.60 8.27 20.31
N GLY A 118 -19.47 9.25 20.05
CA GLY A 118 -20.71 9.03 19.31
C GLY A 118 -20.46 8.60 17.85
N LYS A 119 -21.31 7.73 17.30
CA LYS A 119 -21.14 7.12 15.95
C LYS A 119 -20.84 8.12 14.83
N ALA A 120 -21.53 9.26 14.81
CA ALA A 120 -21.31 10.28 13.78
C ALA A 120 -19.90 10.89 13.88
N LEU A 121 -19.44 11.18 15.11
CA LEU A 121 -18.13 11.74 15.38
C LEU A 121 -17.02 10.72 15.10
N GLN A 122 -17.22 9.46 15.49
CA GLN A 122 -16.31 8.35 15.17
C GLN A 122 -16.04 8.28 13.66
N ARG A 123 -17.12 8.21 12.86
CA ARG A 123 -17.05 8.09 11.41
C ARG A 123 -16.34 9.29 10.78
N GLY A 124 -16.74 10.52 11.15
CA GLY A 124 -16.16 11.74 10.58
C GLY A 124 -14.68 11.90 10.90
N LYS A 125 -14.27 11.57 12.14
CA LYS A 125 -12.87 11.62 12.55
C LYS A 125 -12.01 10.62 11.78
N VAL A 126 -12.50 9.40 11.59
CA VAL A 126 -11.77 8.40 10.81
C VAL A 126 -11.72 8.77 9.33
N SER A 127 -12.83 9.19 8.71
CA SER A 127 -12.83 9.51 7.29
C SER A 127 -11.86 10.65 6.96
N ALA A 128 -11.86 11.71 7.76
CA ALA A 128 -10.93 12.83 7.59
C ALA A 128 -9.45 12.39 7.75
N GLN A 129 -9.15 11.53 8.72
CA GLN A 129 -7.80 10.99 8.89
C GLN A 129 -7.39 10.10 7.73
N CYS A 130 -8.29 9.25 7.23
CA CYS A 130 -8.01 8.39 6.09
C CYS A 130 -7.77 9.20 4.82
N ALA A 131 -8.56 10.25 4.58
CA ALA A 131 -8.35 11.18 3.47
C ALA A 131 -6.95 11.80 3.52
N LEU A 132 -6.58 12.37 4.67
CA LEU A 132 -5.25 12.97 4.86
C LEU A 132 -4.11 11.97 4.61
N ILE A 133 -4.22 10.76 5.16
CA ILE A 133 -3.19 9.72 5.00
C ILE A 133 -3.07 9.29 3.54
N VAL A 134 -4.20 9.07 2.85
CA VAL A 134 -4.20 8.64 1.44
C VAL A 134 -3.67 9.74 0.54
N ALA A 135 -4.00 11.00 0.80
CA ALA A 135 -3.46 12.16 0.07
C ALA A 135 -1.93 12.30 0.23
N GLN A 136 -1.35 11.80 1.32
CA GLN A 136 0.10 11.80 1.55
C GLN A 136 0.84 10.63 0.88
N LEU A 137 0.14 9.56 0.50
CA LEU A 137 0.76 8.37 -0.09
C LEU A 137 1.56 8.64 -1.36
N PRO A 138 1.11 9.45 -2.34
CA PRO A 138 1.87 9.72 -3.56
C PRO A 138 3.26 10.30 -3.26
N ALA A 139 3.32 11.28 -2.36
CA ALA A 139 4.57 11.90 -1.92
C ALA A 139 5.46 10.89 -1.18
N ALA A 140 4.89 10.11 -0.25
CA ALA A 140 5.63 9.08 0.48
C ALA A 140 6.25 8.03 -0.47
N TYR A 141 5.53 7.64 -1.52
CA TYR A 141 6.05 6.77 -2.56
C TYR A 141 7.16 7.43 -3.39
N ALA A 142 6.99 8.69 -3.77
CA ALA A 142 8.01 9.43 -4.52
C ALA A 142 9.33 9.53 -3.73
N ASP A 143 9.25 9.85 -2.44
CA ASP A 143 10.40 9.91 -1.55
C ASP A 143 11.06 8.54 -1.37
N THR A 144 10.26 7.49 -1.13
CA THR A 144 10.75 6.11 -1.02
C THR A 144 11.50 5.67 -2.27
N ARG A 145 10.95 5.95 -3.47
CA ARG A 145 11.62 5.63 -4.74
C ARG A 145 12.94 6.40 -4.92
N ARG A 146 12.97 7.67 -4.50
CA ARG A 146 14.17 8.50 -4.56
C ARG A 146 15.27 7.94 -3.66
N GLU A 147 14.92 7.57 -2.42
CA GLU A 147 15.87 7.00 -1.45
C GLU A 147 16.42 5.65 -1.90
N ILE A 148 15.56 4.75 -2.40
CA ILE A 148 15.99 3.46 -2.96
C ILE A 148 16.96 3.68 -4.13
N ARG A 149 16.65 4.62 -5.04
CA ARG A 149 17.54 4.95 -6.16
C ARG A 149 18.91 5.45 -5.67
N GLN A 150 18.92 6.38 -4.72
CA GLN A 150 20.15 6.92 -4.15
C GLN A 150 20.98 5.84 -3.43
N ALA A 151 20.34 4.89 -2.75
CA ALA A 151 21.02 3.76 -2.13
C ALA A 151 21.67 2.84 -3.17
N ILE A 152 20.97 2.54 -4.28
CA ILE A 152 21.51 1.73 -5.39
C ILE A 152 22.71 2.44 -6.03
N GLU A 153 22.60 3.73 -6.32
CA GLU A 153 23.69 4.53 -6.90
C GLU A 153 24.92 4.56 -5.97
N ARG A 154 24.71 4.79 -4.67
CA ARG A 154 25.78 4.76 -3.66
C ARG A 154 26.47 3.40 -3.59
N ASN A 155 25.70 2.31 -3.52
CA ASN A 155 26.23 0.95 -3.49
C ASN A 155 27.02 0.61 -4.76
N ALA A 156 26.60 1.11 -5.93
CA ALA A 156 27.32 0.94 -7.18
C ALA A 156 28.66 1.69 -7.17
N LEU A 157 28.69 2.91 -6.64
CA LEU A 157 29.92 3.69 -6.48
C LEU A 157 30.90 3.01 -5.51
N GLU A 158 30.42 2.55 -4.35
CA GLU A 158 31.25 1.84 -3.36
C GLU A 158 31.86 0.55 -3.92
N LYS A 159 31.09 -0.22 -4.70
CA LYS A 159 31.59 -1.43 -5.39
C LYS A 159 32.59 -1.12 -6.50
N ASN A 160 32.51 0.05 -7.13
CA ASN A 160 33.49 0.54 -8.10
C ASN A 160 34.68 1.29 -7.47
N LEU A 161 34.71 1.42 -6.13
CA LEU A 161 35.75 2.11 -5.36
C LEU A 161 36.66 1.15 -4.58
N VAL A 162 36.62 -0.16 -4.84
CA VAL A 162 37.73 -1.05 -4.46
C VAL A 162 38.73 -1.04 -5.63
N PRO A 163 39.78 -0.19 -5.62
CA PRO A 163 40.82 -0.32 -6.63
C PRO A 163 41.42 -1.71 -6.52
N ALA A 164 41.54 -2.38 -7.67
CA ALA A 164 42.37 -3.56 -7.85
C ALA A 164 43.86 -3.18 -7.68
N SER A 165 44.25 -2.80 -6.47
CA SER A 165 45.62 -2.61 -6.03
C SER A 165 45.79 -3.32 -4.70
N ALA A 166 45.74 -4.65 -4.79
CA ALA A 166 46.19 -5.57 -3.77
C ALA A 166 46.59 -6.91 -4.43
N TYR A 167 47.41 -6.84 -5.49
CA TYR A 167 48.25 -7.94 -5.99
C TYR A 167 49.53 -7.36 -6.58
#